data_AF-A0A7C0Z2J7-F1
#
_entry.id   AF-A0A7C0Z2J7-F1
#
_cell.length_a   1.000
_cell.length_b   1.000
_cell.length_c   1.000
_cell.angle_alpha   90.00
_cell.angle_beta   90.00
_cell.angle_gamma   90.00
#
_symmetry.space_group_name_H-M   'P 1'
#
loop_
_entity.id
_entity.type
_entity.pdbx_description
1 polymer ?
#
loop_
_entity_poly.entity_id
_entity_poly.type
_entity_poly.pdbx_seq_one_letter_code
_entity_poly.pdbx_strand_id
1 'polypeptide(L)'
;GTFLLIYWGSLFNAKLAEHILFVLTLATMALIIGLLFVFKEDLIKKSGLLIFNYLAKSFEKVKLEKYKNRVLEAMQAYEESMKLIKERSAGVFLCFIFMLFQWGLGVALPYLFFKAVGYDMSYWALAVAYPIYGLADNIPLGIPANAGVLDLAMTSLFIIMGATKEAALSVTLLTRSITVIYEGVMTGIVTVLVVPKMIGEINIRSLVNTLKSISKQVI
;
A
#
# COMPACT_ATOMS: atom_id res chain seq x y z
N GLY A 1 -9.24 10.95 -46.23
CA GLY A 1 -8.93 9.91 -45.22
C GLY A 1 -7.71 10.27 -44.39
N THR A 2 -6.57 10.56 -45.02
CA THR A 2 -5.26 10.72 -44.37
C THR A 2 -5.09 12.01 -43.55
N PHE A 3 -5.72 13.12 -43.95
CA PHE A 3 -5.68 14.38 -43.19
C PHE A 3 -6.50 14.32 -41.89
N LEU A 4 -7.56 13.52 -41.83
CA LEU A 4 -8.38 13.35 -40.63
C LEU A 4 -7.68 12.49 -39.58
N LEU A 5 -6.87 11.51 -39.99
CA LEU A 5 -6.07 10.69 -39.06
C LEU A 5 -4.91 11.46 -38.42
N ILE A 6 -4.34 12.46 -39.10
CA ILE A 6 -3.29 13.33 -38.54
C ILE A 6 -3.90 14.30 -37.52
N TYR A 7 -5.08 14.87 -37.80
CA TYR A 7 -5.74 15.79 -36.89
C TYR A 7 -6.30 15.08 -35.64
N TRP A 8 -6.97 13.93 -35.82
CA TRP A 8 -7.42 13.10 -34.69
C TRP A 8 -6.27 12.41 -33.94
N GLY A 9 -5.22 11.98 -34.64
CA GLY A 9 -4.01 11.43 -34.03
C GLY A 9 -3.25 12.45 -33.19
N SER A 10 -3.17 13.71 -33.65
CA SER A 10 -2.52 14.79 -32.89
C SER A 10 -3.32 15.21 -31.64
N LEU A 11 -4.65 15.27 -31.72
CA LEU A 11 -5.53 15.57 -30.59
C LEU A 11 -5.57 14.43 -29.57
N PHE A 12 -5.55 13.18 -30.01
CA PHE A 12 -5.49 12.01 -29.14
C PHE A 12 -4.12 11.91 -28.44
N ASN A 13 -3.03 12.20 -29.16
CA ASN A 13 -1.69 12.29 -28.58
C ASN A 13 -1.53 13.48 -27.61
N ALA A 14 -2.16 14.62 -27.90
CA ALA A 14 -2.15 15.78 -27.01
C ALA A 14 -2.91 15.50 -25.71
N LYS A 15 -4.12 14.95 -25.78
CA LYS A 15 -4.88 14.55 -24.59
C LYS A 15 -4.18 13.45 -23.81
N LEU A 16 -3.63 12.44 -24.48
CA LEU A 16 -2.88 11.37 -23.82
C LEU A 16 -1.63 11.93 -23.12
N ALA A 17 -0.92 12.86 -23.76
CA ALA A 17 0.22 13.56 -23.18
C ALA A 17 -0.19 14.39 -21.95
N GLU A 18 -1.34 15.07 -21.98
CA GLU A 18 -1.87 15.80 -20.82
C GLU A 18 -2.16 14.87 -19.63
N HIS A 19 -2.76 13.69 -19.87
CA HIS A 19 -3.04 12.73 -18.79
C HIS A 19 -1.74 12.13 -18.23
N ILE A 20 -0.77 11.81 -19.08
CA ILE A 20 0.56 11.34 -18.65
C ILE A 20 1.26 12.42 -17.84
N LEU A 21 1.25 13.67 -18.31
CA LEU A 21 1.83 14.81 -17.61
C LEU A 21 1.17 15.00 -16.23
N PHE A 22 -0.16 14.90 -16.17
CA PHE A 22 -0.91 14.99 -14.91
C PHE A 22 -0.56 13.88 -13.92
N VAL A 23 -0.44 12.63 -14.39
CA VAL A 23 -0.02 11.51 -13.53
C VAL A 23 1.42 11.70 -13.05
N LEU A 24 2.32 12.18 -13.92
CA LEU A 24 3.71 12.46 -13.56
C LEU A 24 3.82 13.60 -12.55
N THR A 25 3.04 14.67 -12.69
CA THR A 25 3.05 15.77 -11.73
C THR A 25 2.52 15.33 -10.37
N LEU A 26 1.43 14.53 -10.33
CA LEU A 26 0.93 13.94 -9.09
C LEU A 26 1.96 13.01 -8.43
N ALA A 27 2.61 12.14 -9.20
CA ALA A 27 3.64 11.24 -8.70
C ALA A 27 4.85 12.01 -8.15
N THR A 28 5.29 13.04 -8.86
CA THR A 28 6.40 13.90 -8.43
C THR A 28 6.03 14.69 -7.18
N MET A 29 4.79 15.22 -7.11
CA MET A 29 4.29 15.91 -5.93
C MET A 29 4.22 14.97 -4.72
N ALA A 30 3.72 13.73 -4.90
CA ALA A 30 3.69 12.73 -3.84
C ALA A 30 5.11 12.37 -3.36
N LEU A 31 6.08 12.23 -4.27
CA LEU A 31 7.48 12.02 -3.93
C LEU A 31 8.07 13.20 -3.15
N ILE A 32 7.84 14.44 -3.62
CA ILE A 32 8.31 15.64 -2.93
C ILE A 32 7.71 15.72 -1.53
N ILE A 33 6.40 15.48 -1.40
CA ILE A 33 5.73 15.44 -0.09
C ILE A 33 6.39 14.36 0.77
N GLY A 34 6.52 13.13 0.30
CA GLY A 34 7.19 12.04 1.04
C GLY A 34 8.60 12.42 1.50
N LEU A 35 9.40 13.04 0.62
CA LEU A 35 10.74 13.53 0.96
C LEU A 35 10.68 14.66 1.99
N LEU A 36 9.73 15.59 1.89
CA LEU A 36 9.53 16.63 2.92
C LEU A 36 9.19 16.02 4.28
N PHE A 37 8.34 14.99 4.31
CA PHE A 37 8.04 14.25 5.53
C PHE A 37 9.30 13.60 6.13
N VAL A 38 10.23 13.11 5.32
CA VAL A 38 11.48 12.52 5.83
C VAL A 38 12.48 13.60 6.26
N PHE A 39 12.74 14.61 5.42
CA PHE A 39 13.83 15.57 5.63
C PHE A 39 13.48 16.78 6.49
N LYS A 40 12.19 17.09 6.65
CA LYS A 40 11.70 18.25 7.42
C LYS A 40 10.83 17.85 8.61
N GLU A 41 11.29 16.87 9.38
CA GLU A 41 10.59 16.35 10.57
C GLU A 41 10.17 17.46 11.56
N ASP A 42 10.99 18.49 11.74
CA ASP A 42 10.67 19.66 12.56
C ASP A 42 9.41 20.42 12.10
N LEU A 43 9.25 20.57 10.77
CA LEU A 43 8.08 21.25 10.19
C LEU A 43 6.82 20.41 10.39
N ILE A 44 6.93 19.09 10.27
CA ILE A 44 5.80 18.16 10.48
C ILE A 44 5.38 18.17 11.94
N LYS A 45 6.33 18.09 12.88
CA LYS A 45 6.06 18.20 14.32
C LYS A 45 5.39 19.51 14.68
N LYS A 46 5.93 20.64 14.18
CA LYS A 46 5.34 21.97 14.42
C LYS A 46 3.93 22.07 13.86
N SER A 47 3.73 21.63 12.62
CA SER A 47 2.42 21.65 11.95
C SER A 47 1.43 20.75 12.67
N GLY A 48 1.83 19.56 13.10
CA GLY A 48 1.00 18.62 13.85
C GLY A 48 0.53 19.20 15.19
N LEU A 49 1.43 19.84 15.93
CA LEU A 49 1.09 20.52 17.19
C LEU A 49 0.20 21.74 16.98
N LEU A 50 0.41 22.51 15.92
CA LEU A 50 -0.45 23.64 15.56
C LEU A 50 -1.87 23.18 15.24
N ILE A 51 -2.01 22.13 14.41
CA ILE A 51 -3.30 21.53 14.07
C ILE A 51 -3.98 20.98 15.32
N PHE A 52 -3.25 20.27 16.17
CA PHE A 52 -3.81 19.76 17.43
C PHE A 52 -4.30 20.89 18.34
N ASN A 53 -3.52 21.94 18.54
CA ASN A 53 -3.91 23.08 19.38
C ASN A 53 -5.11 23.83 18.77
N TYR A 54 -5.18 23.97 17.45
CA TYR A 54 -6.32 24.55 16.75
C TYR A 54 -7.58 23.70 16.96
N LEU A 55 -7.49 22.38 16.77
CA LEU A 55 -8.60 21.45 16.99
C LEU A 55 -9.03 21.40 18.45
N ALA A 56 -8.09 21.37 19.40
CA ALA A 56 -8.39 21.37 20.82
C ALA A 56 -9.15 22.63 21.24
N LYS A 57 -8.80 23.79 20.65
CA LYS A 57 -9.49 25.06 20.86
C LYS A 57 -10.87 25.11 20.17
N SER A 58 -11.00 24.61 18.93
CA SER A 58 -12.28 24.56 18.22
C SER A 58 -13.27 23.56 18.84
N PHE A 59 -12.77 22.50 19.47
CA PHE A 59 -13.57 21.42 20.06
C PHE A 59 -13.35 21.32 21.57
N GLU A 60 -13.35 22.46 22.26
CA GLU A 60 -13.12 22.56 23.72
C GLU A 60 -14.10 21.67 24.52
N LYS A 61 -15.34 21.50 24.02
CA LYS A 61 -16.37 20.62 24.58
C LYS A 61 -15.97 19.12 24.60
N VAL A 62 -15.06 18.70 23.73
CA VAL A 62 -14.64 17.30 23.55
C VAL A 62 -13.47 16.93 24.48
N LYS A 63 -12.94 17.88 25.28
CA LYS A 63 -11.81 17.68 26.21
C LYS A 63 -10.59 17.02 25.54
N LEU A 64 -10.27 17.46 24.31
CA LEU A 64 -9.14 16.97 23.52
C LEU A 64 -7.79 17.16 24.23
N GLU A 65 -7.69 18.12 25.16
CA GLU A 65 -6.57 18.31 26.08
C GLU A 65 -6.10 17.00 26.75
N LYS A 66 -7.02 16.07 27.06
CA LYS A 66 -6.68 14.76 27.65
C LYS A 66 -5.74 13.93 26.75
N TYR A 67 -5.78 14.15 25.43
CA TYR A 67 -4.97 13.43 24.45
C TYR A 67 -3.68 14.15 24.07
N LYS A 68 -3.41 15.33 24.64
CA LYS A 68 -2.21 16.12 24.34
C LYS A 68 -0.92 15.34 24.55
N ASN A 69 -0.82 14.60 25.66
CA ASN A 69 0.35 13.77 25.94
C ASN A 69 0.53 12.65 24.91
N ARG A 70 -0.56 12.01 24.46
CA ARG A 70 -0.49 10.99 23.40
C ARG A 70 -0.05 11.57 22.07
N VAL A 71 -0.49 12.80 21.75
CA VAL A 71 -0.04 13.48 20.53
C VAL A 71 1.43 13.85 20.63
N LEU A 72 1.90 14.33 21.78
CA LEU A 72 3.32 14.62 22.01
C LEU A 72 4.18 13.35 21.91
N GLU A 73 3.75 12.25 22.54
CA GLU A 73 4.40 10.93 22.44
C GLU A 73 4.44 10.45 20.98
N ALA A 74 3.33 10.57 20.24
CA ALA A 74 3.28 10.21 18.82
C ALA A 74 4.22 11.07 17.96
N MET A 75 4.33 12.37 18.23
CA MET A 75 5.25 13.26 17.53
C MET A 75 6.72 12.94 17.86
N GLN A 76 7.02 12.55 19.11
CA GLN A 76 8.36 12.09 19.51
C GLN A 76 8.72 10.77 18.84
N ALA A 77 7.83 9.78 18.86
CA ALA A 77 8.03 8.50 18.19
C ALA A 77 8.24 8.67 16.67
N TYR A 78 7.53 9.62 16.06
CA TYR A 78 7.73 10.00 14.66
C TYR A 78 9.14 10.57 14.42
N GLU A 79 9.60 11.51 15.23
CA GLU A 79 10.94 12.10 15.13
C GLU A 79 12.05 11.05 15.27
N GLU A 80 11.93 10.15 16.25
CA GLU A 80 12.84 9.02 16.43
C GLU A 80 12.85 8.10 15.20
N SER A 81 11.68 7.79 14.65
CA SER A 81 11.56 6.96 13.45
C SER A 81 12.19 7.62 12.23
N MET A 82 12.00 8.94 12.05
CA MET A 82 12.59 9.68 10.94
C MET A 82 14.12 9.74 11.06
N LYS A 83 14.64 9.91 12.28
CA LYS A 83 16.08 9.84 12.55
C LYS A 83 16.66 8.48 12.15
N LEU A 84 16.00 7.38 12.51
CA LEU A 84 16.41 6.02 12.10
C LEU A 84 16.42 5.85 10.57
N ILE A 85 15.40 6.38 9.87
CA ILE A 85 15.32 6.36 8.42
C ILE A 85 16.49 7.12 7.79
N LYS A 86 16.86 8.29 8.35
CA LYS A 86 18.00 9.09 7.87
C LYS A 86 19.34 8.38 8.10
N GLU A 87 19.54 7.84 9.30
CA GLU A 87 20.76 7.09 9.68
C GLU A 87 20.97 5.85 8.80
N ARG A 88 19.88 5.18 8.41
CA ARG A 88 19.90 3.99 7.55
C ARG A 88 19.39 4.26 6.13
N SER A 89 19.56 5.49 5.64
CA SER A 89 19.01 5.95 4.37
C SER A 89 19.36 5.05 3.17
N ALA A 90 20.60 4.52 3.11
CA ALA A 90 21.00 3.57 2.07
C ALA A 90 20.21 2.25 2.14
N GLY A 91 19.98 1.73 3.34
CA GLY A 91 19.18 0.52 3.55
C GLY A 91 17.71 0.74 3.20
N VAL A 92 17.15 1.89 3.59
CA VAL A 92 15.77 2.28 3.23
C VAL A 92 15.62 2.44 1.73
N PHE A 93 16.58 3.06 1.06
CA PHE A 93 16.60 3.19 -0.39
C PHE A 93 16.65 1.81 -1.07
N LEU A 94 17.49 0.90 -0.58
CA LEU A 94 17.55 -0.45 -1.10
C LEU A 94 16.23 -1.21 -0.90
N CYS A 95 15.59 -1.09 0.26
CA CYS A 95 14.26 -1.65 0.51
C CYS A 95 13.21 -1.07 -0.46
N PHE A 96 13.29 0.23 -0.75
CA PHE A 96 12.41 0.87 -1.73
C PHE A 96 12.61 0.31 -3.14
N ILE A 97 13.87 0.09 -3.56
CA ILE A 97 14.17 -0.56 -4.83
C ILE A 97 13.61 -1.98 -4.88
N PHE A 98 13.79 -2.79 -3.81
CA PHE A 98 13.20 -4.12 -3.74
C PHE A 98 11.67 -4.09 -3.80
N MET A 99 11.03 -3.10 -3.18
CA MET A 99 9.58 -2.90 -3.27
C MET A 99 9.15 -2.61 -4.71
N LEU A 100 9.85 -1.74 -5.44
CA LEU A 100 9.56 -1.48 -6.85
C LEU A 100 9.72 -2.73 -7.72
N PHE A 101 10.78 -3.52 -7.49
CA PHE A 101 10.98 -4.80 -8.19
C PHE A 101 9.85 -5.79 -7.88
N GLN A 102 9.48 -5.94 -6.61
CA GLN A 102 8.38 -6.80 -6.19
C GLN A 102 7.05 -6.39 -6.84
N TRP A 103 6.79 -5.09 -6.97
CA TRP A 103 5.61 -4.57 -7.67
C TRP A 103 5.67 -4.84 -9.17
N GLY A 104 6.82 -4.63 -9.82
CA GLY A 104 7.00 -4.93 -11.24
C GLY A 104 6.79 -6.42 -11.55
N LEU A 105 7.29 -7.31 -10.70
CA LEU A 105 7.03 -8.75 -10.80
C LEU A 105 5.55 -9.07 -10.56
N GLY A 106 4.91 -8.38 -9.61
CA GLY A 106 3.46 -8.48 -9.39
C GLY A 106 2.65 -8.17 -10.65
N VAL A 107 2.99 -7.09 -11.36
CA VAL A 107 2.34 -6.68 -12.62
C VAL A 107 2.55 -7.72 -13.74
N ALA A 108 3.70 -8.40 -13.73
CA ALA A 108 3.99 -9.41 -14.74
C ALA A 108 2.99 -10.58 -14.69
N LEU A 109 2.42 -10.89 -13.53
CA LEU A 109 1.48 -12.00 -13.37
C LEU A 109 0.19 -11.84 -14.21
N PRO A 110 -0.63 -10.78 -14.02
CA PRO A 110 -1.80 -10.56 -14.88
C PRO A 110 -1.39 -10.30 -16.33
N TYR A 111 -0.25 -9.64 -16.59
CA TYR A 111 0.24 -9.44 -17.96
C TYR A 111 0.46 -10.75 -18.72
N LEU A 112 1.12 -11.73 -18.08
CA LEU A 112 1.33 -13.05 -18.66
C LEU A 112 0.03 -13.81 -18.87
N PHE A 113 -0.94 -13.67 -17.95
CA PHE A 113 -2.25 -14.27 -18.14
C PHE A 113 -3.07 -13.62 -19.26
N PHE A 114 -3.00 -12.30 -19.42
CA PHE A 114 -3.60 -11.62 -20.57
C PHE A 114 -3.05 -12.19 -21.88
N LYS A 115 -1.72 -12.35 -21.98
CA LYS A 115 -1.11 -13.03 -23.12
C LYS A 115 -1.60 -14.46 -23.29
N ALA A 116 -1.71 -15.22 -22.20
CA ALA A 116 -2.14 -16.61 -22.23
C ALA A 116 -3.60 -16.77 -22.72
N VAL A 117 -4.49 -15.84 -22.38
CA VAL A 117 -5.89 -15.83 -22.88
C VAL A 117 -6.03 -15.19 -24.26
N GLY A 118 -4.92 -14.84 -24.92
CA GLY A 118 -4.91 -14.28 -26.28
C GLY A 118 -5.30 -12.81 -26.36
N TYR A 119 -5.20 -12.05 -25.26
CA TYR A 119 -5.51 -10.63 -25.21
C TYR A 119 -4.22 -9.81 -25.00
N ASP A 120 -3.89 -8.92 -25.95
CA ASP A 120 -2.67 -8.10 -25.85
C ASP A 120 -2.94 -6.85 -25.02
N MET A 121 -2.39 -6.82 -23.81
CA MET A 121 -2.55 -5.74 -22.86
C MET A 121 -1.22 -5.03 -22.66
N SER A 122 -1.22 -3.69 -22.60
CA SER A 122 -0.01 -2.95 -22.27
C SER A 122 0.46 -3.24 -20.84
N TYR A 123 1.70 -3.73 -20.70
CA TYR A 123 2.33 -3.94 -19.39
C TYR A 123 2.32 -2.64 -18.56
N TRP A 124 2.58 -1.49 -19.20
CA TRP A 124 2.60 -0.19 -18.55
C TRP A 124 1.21 0.27 -18.09
N ALA A 125 0.16 -0.06 -18.84
CA ALA A 125 -1.21 0.23 -18.40
C ALA A 125 -1.55 -0.59 -17.14
N LEU A 126 -1.15 -1.86 -17.09
CA LEU A 126 -1.30 -2.70 -15.91
C LEU A 126 -0.46 -2.19 -14.72
N ALA A 127 0.76 -1.68 -14.98
CA ALA A 127 1.63 -1.12 -13.95
C ALA A 127 1.03 0.11 -13.27
N VAL A 128 0.28 0.95 -14.01
CA VAL A 128 -0.45 2.10 -13.44
C VAL A 128 -1.68 1.66 -12.66
N ALA A 129 -2.37 0.60 -13.09
CA ALA A 129 -3.54 0.05 -12.41
C ALA A 129 -3.17 -0.67 -11.09
N TYR A 130 -1.96 -1.23 -11.01
CA TYR A 130 -1.50 -2.07 -9.90
C TYR A 130 -1.52 -1.38 -8.53
N PRO A 131 -0.98 -0.14 -8.36
CA PRO A 131 -1.12 0.61 -7.12
C PRO A 131 -2.58 0.74 -6.64
N ILE A 132 -3.53 0.93 -7.57
CA ILE A 132 -4.92 1.23 -7.23
C ILE A 132 -5.59 0.02 -6.58
N TYR A 133 -5.43 -1.18 -7.15
CA TYR A 133 -5.97 -2.37 -6.50
C TYR A 133 -5.12 -2.81 -5.30
N GLY A 134 -3.80 -2.53 -5.29
CA GLY A 134 -2.96 -2.75 -4.12
C GLY A 134 -3.44 -1.95 -2.91
N LEU A 135 -3.93 -0.72 -3.11
CA LEU A 135 -4.61 0.05 -2.06
C LEU A 135 -5.92 -0.62 -1.62
N ALA A 136 -6.70 -1.17 -2.56
CA ALA A 136 -7.93 -1.90 -2.23
C ALA A 136 -7.66 -3.14 -1.36
N ASP A 137 -6.53 -3.81 -1.56
CA ASP A 137 -6.11 -4.97 -0.75
C ASP A 137 -5.74 -4.58 0.70
N ASN A 138 -5.28 -3.35 0.91
CA ASN A 138 -4.92 -2.85 2.25
C ASN A 138 -6.12 -2.43 3.10
N ILE A 139 -7.36 -2.46 2.58
CA ILE A 139 -8.56 -2.12 3.34
C ILE A 139 -9.04 -3.39 4.07
N PRO A 140 -8.91 -3.47 5.41
CA PRO A 140 -9.30 -4.65 6.15
C PRO A 140 -10.82 -4.72 6.26
N LEU A 141 -11.47 -5.42 5.33
CA LEU A 141 -12.92 -5.62 5.34
C LEU A 141 -13.36 -6.81 6.21
N GLY A 142 -12.41 -7.47 6.88
CA GLY A 142 -12.68 -8.66 7.68
C GLY A 142 -13.03 -9.92 6.86
N ILE A 143 -12.91 -9.84 5.53
CA ILE A 143 -13.14 -10.95 4.61
C ILE A 143 -11.79 -11.65 4.36
N PRO A 144 -11.66 -12.97 4.61
CA PRO A 144 -10.45 -13.71 4.30
C PRO A 144 -10.01 -13.51 2.85
N ALA A 145 -8.74 -13.17 2.65
CA ALA A 145 -8.15 -12.86 1.35
C ALA A 145 -8.86 -11.75 0.55
N ASN A 146 -9.71 -10.91 1.17
CA ASN A 146 -10.51 -9.89 0.49
C ASN A 146 -11.32 -10.42 -0.71
N ALA A 147 -11.79 -11.67 -0.61
CA ALA A 147 -12.54 -12.34 -1.67
C ALA A 147 -13.75 -11.51 -2.12
N GLY A 148 -13.97 -11.42 -3.43
CA GLY A 148 -15.03 -10.62 -4.04
C GLY A 148 -14.67 -9.15 -4.21
N VAL A 149 -14.26 -8.44 -3.15
CA VAL A 149 -13.98 -7.00 -3.24
C VAL A 149 -12.75 -6.72 -4.09
N LEU A 150 -11.67 -7.45 -3.84
CA LEU A 150 -10.45 -7.31 -4.64
C LEU A 150 -10.65 -7.78 -6.08
N ASP A 151 -11.47 -8.81 -6.29
CA ASP A 151 -11.78 -9.37 -7.61
C ASP A 151 -12.59 -8.37 -8.45
N LEU A 152 -13.54 -7.67 -7.83
CA LEU A 152 -14.31 -6.60 -8.45
C LEU A 152 -13.42 -5.40 -8.78
N ALA A 153 -12.56 -4.98 -7.85
CA ALA A 153 -11.64 -3.87 -8.08
C ALA A 153 -10.70 -4.17 -9.26
N MET A 154 -10.08 -5.35 -9.26
CA MET A 154 -9.12 -5.76 -10.29
C MET A 154 -9.79 -5.93 -11.66
N THR A 155 -10.96 -6.58 -11.72
CA THR A 155 -11.72 -6.73 -12.98
C THR A 155 -12.16 -5.38 -13.53
N SER A 156 -12.65 -4.48 -12.67
CA SER A 156 -13.06 -3.13 -13.08
C SER A 156 -11.87 -2.33 -13.62
N LEU A 157 -10.72 -2.39 -12.96
CA LEU A 157 -9.49 -1.75 -13.41
C LEU A 157 -9.03 -2.29 -14.76
N PHE A 158 -9.05 -3.60 -14.97
CA PHE A 158 -8.70 -4.18 -16.26
C PHE A 158 -9.64 -3.73 -17.39
N ILE A 159 -10.94 -3.66 -17.13
CA ILE A 159 -11.93 -3.14 -18.09
C ILE A 159 -11.65 -1.66 -18.40
N ILE A 160 -11.40 -0.84 -17.39
CA ILE A 160 -11.06 0.59 -17.55
C ILE A 160 -9.79 0.75 -18.40
N MET A 161 -8.83 -0.13 -18.22
CA MET A 161 -7.57 -0.12 -18.99
C MET A 161 -7.72 -0.69 -20.41
N GLY A 162 -8.91 -1.17 -20.79
CA GLY A 162 -9.27 -1.55 -22.16
C GLY A 162 -9.62 -3.02 -22.38
N ALA A 163 -9.49 -3.88 -21.36
CA ALA A 163 -9.78 -5.31 -21.50
C ALA A 163 -11.27 -5.59 -21.76
N THR A 164 -11.56 -6.64 -22.54
CA THR A 164 -12.93 -7.16 -22.64
C THR A 164 -13.36 -7.74 -21.29
N LYS A 165 -14.67 -7.78 -21.03
CA LYS A 165 -15.19 -8.29 -19.75
C LYS A 165 -14.77 -9.74 -19.53
N GLU A 166 -14.78 -10.55 -20.58
CA GLU A 166 -14.44 -11.96 -20.57
C GLU A 166 -12.96 -12.17 -20.24
N ALA A 167 -12.07 -11.40 -20.88
CA ALA A 167 -10.63 -11.47 -20.61
C ALA A 167 -10.29 -10.96 -19.20
N ALA A 168 -10.88 -9.82 -18.80
CA ALA A 168 -10.67 -9.25 -17.48
C ALA A 168 -11.09 -10.22 -16.36
N LEU A 169 -12.26 -10.83 -16.46
CA LEU A 169 -12.74 -11.82 -15.49
C LEU A 169 -11.84 -13.05 -15.44
N SER A 170 -11.47 -13.59 -16.61
CA SER A 170 -10.63 -14.78 -16.69
C SER A 170 -9.26 -14.55 -16.06
N VAL A 171 -8.61 -13.44 -16.41
CA VAL A 171 -7.30 -13.08 -15.87
C VAL A 171 -7.39 -12.77 -14.37
N THR A 172 -8.45 -12.11 -13.91
CA THR A 172 -8.67 -11.88 -12.49
C THR A 172 -8.72 -13.19 -11.72
N LEU A 173 -9.53 -14.15 -12.17
CA LEU A 173 -9.67 -15.44 -11.50
C LEU A 173 -8.36 -16.25 -11.51
N LEU A 174 -7.63 -16.25 -12.63
CA LEU A 174 -6.33 -16.91 -12.74
C LEU A 174 -5.31 -16.29 -11.78
N THR A 175 -5.20 -14.96 -11.79
CA THR A 175 -4.31 -14.19 -10.91
C THR A 175 -4.58 -14.54 -9.46
N ARG A 176 -5.84 -14.49 -9.05
CA ARG A 176 -6.26 -14.71 -7.66
C ARG A 176 -6.10 -16.14 -7.22
N SER A 177 -6.40 -17.09 -8.09
CA SER A 177 -6.17 -18.51 -7.79
C SER A 177 -4.70 -18.76 -7.48
N ILE A 178 -3.80 -18.26 -8.32
CA ILE A 178 -2.36 -18.46 -8.10
C ILE A 178 -1.87 -17.70 -6.86
N THR A 179 -2.21 -16.42 -6.71
CA THR A 179 -1.68 -15.65 -5.57
C THR A 179 -2.22 -16.14 -4.24
N VAL A 180 -3.52 -16.42 -4.12
CA VAL A 180 -4.11 -16.89 -2.86
C VAL A 180 -3.61 -18.29 -2.50
N ILE A 181 -3.50 -19.21 -3.47
CA ILE A 181 -2.95 -20.54 -3.20
C ILE A 181 -1.48 -20.43 -2.82
N TYR A 182 -0.68 -19.66 -3.57
CA TYR A 182 0.73 -19.46 -3.29
C TYR A 182 0.95 -18.86 -1.89
N GLU A 183 0.24 -17.79 -1.57
CA GLU A 183 0.31 -17.14 -0.26
C GLU A 183 -0.13 -18.10 0.85
N GLY A 184 -1.26 -18.79 0.69
CA GLY A 184 -1.76 -19.74 1.68
C GLY A 184 -0.78 -20.89 1.94
N VAL A 185 -0.20 -21.46 0.88
CA VAL A 185 0.79 -22.55 0.99
C VAL A 185 2.09 -22.05 1.61
N MET A 186 2.64 -20.95 1.12
CA MET A 186 3.91 -20.42 1.61
C MET A 186 3.82 -19.94 3.05
N THR A 187 2.79 -19.17 3.39
CA THR A 187 2.55 -18.71 4.77
C THR A 187 2.24 -19.89 5.68
N GLY A 188 1.47 -20.87 5.22
CA GLY A 188 1.20 -22.11 5.95
C GLY A 188 2.47 -22.88 6.27
N ILE A 189 3.34 -23.10 5.29
CA ILE A 189 4.63 -23.78 5.47
C ILE A 189 5.52 -23.02 6.45
N VAL A 190 5.69 -21.71 6.26
CA VAL A 190 6.50 -20.88 7.15
C VAL A 190 5.96 -20.92 8.57
N THR A 191 4.64 -20.85 8.73
CA THR A 191 3.99 -20.95 10.04
C THR A 191 4.30 -22.29 10.70
N VAL A 192 4.09 -23.41 9.99
CA VAL A 192 4.34 -24.75 10.54
C VAL A 192 5.82 -24.98 10.88
N LEU A 193 6.76 -24.39 10.14
CA LEU A 193 8.20 -24.57 10.41
C LEU A 193 8.73 -23.65 11.51
N VAL A 194 8.24 -22.42 11.59
CA VAL A 194 8.80 -21.38 12.46
C VAL A 194 8.02 -21.29 13.78
N VAL A 195 6.69 -21.39 13.76
CA VAL A 195 5.88 -21.24 14.98
C VAL A 195 6.22 -22.27 16.05
N PRO A 196 6.43 -23.56 15.76
CA PRO A 196 6.85 -24.51 16.79
C PRO A 196 8.20 -24.18 17.42
N LYS A 197 9.12 -23.56 16.66
CA LYS A 197 10.42 -23.10 17.21
C LYS A 197 10.23 -21.91 18.13
N MET A 198 9.40 -20.93 17.74
CA MET A 198 9.06 -19.82 18.62
C MET A 198 8.32 -20.28 19.87
N ILE A 199 7.33 -21.18 19.74
CA ILE A 199 6.55 -21.68 20.88
C ILE A 199 7.39 -22.62 21.77
N GLY A 200 8.31 -23.39 21.19
CA GLY A 200 9.27 -24.20 21.95
C GLY A 200 10.23 -23.36 22.80
N GLU A 201 10.55 -22.14 22.36
CA GLU A 201 11.32 -21.14 23.13
C GLU A 201 10.43 -20.33 24.09
N ILE A 202 9.14 -20.17 23.79
CA ILE A 202 8.17 -19.55 24.71
C ILE A 202 7.80 -20.58 25.78
N ASN A 203 8.56 -20.57 26.86
CA ASN A 203 8.19 -21.27 28.10
C ASN A 203 6.80 -20.76 28.53
N ILE A 204 5.75 -21.55 28.34
CA ILE A 204 4.36 -21.20 28.69
C ILE A 204 4.25 -20.71 30.14
N ARG A 205 5.15 -21.17 31.04
CA ARG A 205 5.22 -20.67 32.42
C ARG A 205 5.64 -19.20 32.51
N SER A 206 6.54 -18.71 31.64
CA SER A 206 6.93 -17.29 31.56
C SER A 206 5.74 -16.42 31.16
N LEU A 207 4.94 -16.87 30.18
CA LEU A 207 3.77 -16.14 29.71
C LEU A 207 2.68 -16.08 30.79
N VAL A 208 2.41 -17.21 31.46
CA VAL A 208 1.46 -17.29 32.58
C VAL A 208 1.93 -16.45 33.77
N ASN A 209 3.23 -16.43 34.06
CA ASN A 209 3.78 -15.61 35.15
C ASN A 209 3.70 -14.11 34.83
N THR A 210 3.91 -13.71 33.57
CA THR A 210 3.77 -12.32 33.12
C THR A 210 2.31 -11.87 33.16
N LEU A 211 1.37 -12.73 32.75
CA LEU A 211 -0.06 -12.46 32.88
C LEU A 211 -0.49 -12.35 34.35
N LYS A 212 0.03 -13.21 35.23
CA LYS A 212 -0.21 -13.13 36.68
C LYS A 212 0.39 -11.86 37.29
N SER A 213 1.58 -11.41 36.88
CA SER A 213 2.17 -10.18 37.40
C SER A 213 1.39 -8.93 36.97
N ILE A 214 0.89 -8.91 35.73
CA ILE A 214 0.02 -7.83 35.23
C ILE A 214 -1.31 -7.84 35.99
N SER A 215 -1.92 -9.02 36.20
CA SER A 215 -3.15 -9.15 36.99
C SER A 215 -2.99 -8.69 38.45
N LYS A 216 -1.79 -8.82 39.02
CA LYS A 216 -1.48 -8.44 40.41
C LYS A 216 -1.10 -6.97 40.58
N GLN A 217 -0.86 -6.25 39.47
CA GLN A 217 -0.63 -4.80 39.48
C GLN A 217 -1.92 -4.01 39.21
N VAL A 218 -2.98 -4.67 38.73
CA VAL A 218 -4.29 -4.05 38.41
C VAL A 218 -5.30 -4.24 39.56
N ILE A 219 -4.94 -4.97 40.62
CA ILE A 219 -5.69 -5.13 41.88
C ILE A 219 -4.80 -4.62 43.01
#